data_AF-A0A9X8H2G1-F1
#
_entry.id   AF-A0A9X8H2G1-F1
#
_cell.length_a   1.000
_cell.length_b   1.000
_cell.length_c   1.000
_cell.angle_alpha   90.00
_cell.angle_beta   90.00
_cell.angle_gamma   90.00
#
_symmetry.space_group_name_H-M   'P 1'
#
loop_
_entity.id
_entity.type
_entity.pdbx_description
1 polymer ?
#
loop_
_entity_poly.entity_id
_entity_poly.type
_entity_poly.pdbx_seq_one_letter_code
_entity_poly.pdbx_strand_id
1 'polypeptide(L)'
;MNDEVATDVTEGQQARKSWSDADDMSLLTQVNIDLPFKQAKNTTKAWDAVANKLRQVHGFGRIGLDGKKASSRFYQLLRVHRKFQETSKYLSGVEQDETGKIMFLDELIQLFDEASDERQAERATTAAKATEKEAAAGYVREQAMM
;
A
#
# COMPACT_ATOMS: atom_id res chain seq x y z
N MET A 1 8.84 -0.38 62.59
CA MET A 1 8.48 -1.43 61.62
C MET A 1 8.79 -0.86 60.26
N ASN A 2 9.88 -1.34 59.64
CA ASN A 2 10.24 -1.02 58.27
C ASN A 2 9.46 -1.93 57.31
N ASP A 3 9.55 -1.53 56.04
CA ASP A 3 9.28 -2.31 54.82
C ASP A 3 7.81 -2.34 54.37
N GLU A 4 7.45 -2.11 53.12
CA GLU A 4 8.18 -1.74 51.90
C GLU A 4 7.12 -1.26 50.90
N VAL A 5 7.47 -0.27 50.09
CA VAL A 5 6.69 0.16 48.93
C VAL A 5 6.80 -0.93 47.86
N ALA A 6 5.68 -1.59 47.55
CA ALA A 6 5.57 -2.43 46.35
C ALA A 6 4.62 -1.77 45.36
N THR A 7 5.19 -0.91 44.53
CA THR A 7 4.64 -0.55 43.22
C THR A 7 4.59 -1.81 42.35
N ASP A 8 3.40 -2.27 42.00
CA ASP A 8 3.21 -3.14 40.84
C ASP A 8 2.19 -2.50 39.90
N VAL A 9 2.64 -1.45 39.22
CA VAL A 9 2.02 -1.01 37.98
C VAL A 9 2.54 -1.96 36.92
N THR A 10 1.78 -3.02 36.64
CA THR A 10 2.03 -3.95 35.54
C THR A 10 1.70 -3.28 34.20
N GLU A 11 2.47 -2.23 33.85
CA GLU A 11 2.60 -1.74 32.48
C GLU A 11 3.45 -2.75 31.70
N GLY A 12 2.80 -3.77 31.15
CA GLY A 12 3.53 -4.81 30.43
C GLY A 12 2.71 -5.68 29.50
N GLN A 13 1.39 -5.52 29.44
CA GLN A 13 0.61 -6.13 28.38
C GLN A 13 0.67 -5.19 27.18
N GLN A 14 1.62 -5.45 26.28
CA GLN A 14 1.69 -4.87 24.94
C GLN A 14 0.35 -5.05 24.24
N ALA A 15 -0.57 -4.11 24.47
CA ALA A 15 -1.71 -3.89 23.62
C ALA A 15 -1.13 -3.79 22.21
N ARG A 16 -1.57 -4.66 21.30
CA ARG A 16 -1.17 -4.61 19.89
C ARG A 16 -1.38 -3.17 19.42
N LYS A 17 -0.32 -2.35 19.36
CA LYS A 17 -0.41 -0.93 19.03
C LYS A 17 -1.11 -0.82 17.68
N SER A 18 -2.36 -0.37 17.72
CA SER A 18 -3.15 -0.01 16.54
C SER A 18 -2.39 1.07 15.77
N TRP A 19 -2.61 1.15 14.47
CA TRP A 19 -2.04 2.21 13.65
C TRP A 19 -2.58 3.56 14.16
N SER A 20 -1.68 4.46 14.54
CA SER A 20 -2.02 5.84 14.86
C SER A 20 -2.11 6.67 13.58
N ASP A 21 -2.75 7.85 13.64
CA ASP A 21 -2.78 8.76 12.49
C ASP A 21 -1.39 9.27 12.10
N ALA A 22 -0.50 9.46 13.07
CA ALA A 22 0.90 9.80 12.81
C ALA A 22 1.65 8.67 12.08
N ASP A 23 1.39 7.41 12.46
CA ASP A 23 1.96 6.25 11.75
C ASP A 23 1.39 6.13 10.33
N ASP A 24 0.09 6.38 10.15
CA ASP A 24 -0.55 6.38 8.83
C ASP A 24 0.02 7.48 7.95
N MET A 25 0.17 8.70 8.46
CA MET A 25 0.76 9.81 7.72
C MET A 25 2.21 9.52 7.33
N SER A 26 3.00 8.94 8.24
CA SER A 26 4.37 8.51 7.95
C SER A 26 4.39 7.44 6.84
N LEU A 27 3.50 6.45 6.93
CA LEU A 27 3.36 5.40 5.91
C LEU A 27 2.99 5.97 4.55
N LEU A 28 1.94 6.78 4.47
CA LEU A 28 1.50 7.40 3.23
C LEU A 28 2.62 8.26 2.63
N THR A 29 3.35 8.99 3.48
CA THR A 29 4.43 9.88 3.03
C THR A 29 5.53 9.07 2.37
N GLN A 30 5.98 8.01 3.04
CA GLN A 30 7.02 7.14 2.50
C GLN A 30 6.56 6.38 1.24
N VAL A 31 5.29 5.99 1.18
CA VAL A 31 4.71 5.35 -0.02
C VAL A 31 4.63 6.31 -1.20
N ASN A 32 4.31 7.59 -1.00
CA ASN A 32 4.32 8.58 -2.08
C ASN A 32 5.73 8.83 -2.62
N ILE A 33 6.74 8.80 -1.75
CA ILE A 33 8.14 8.98 -2.14
C ILE A 33 8.65 7.76 -2.93
N ASP A 34 8.38 6.54 -2.44
CA ASP A 34 9.00 5.32 -2.98
C ASP A 34 8.17 4.61 -4.06
N LEU A 35 6.86 4.94 -4.15
CA LEU A 35 5.88 4.34 -5.06
C LEU A 35 6.02 2.81 -5.19
N PRO A 36 6.04 2.06 -4.06
CA PRO A 36 6.34 0.62 -4.06
C PRO A 36 5.35 -0.20 -4.90
N PHE A 37 4.12 0.28 -5.06
CA PHE A 37 3.09 -0.36 -5.88
C PHE A 37 3.35 -0.27 -7.39
N LYS A 38 4.15 0.70 -7.87
CA LYS A 38 4.56 0.80 -9.29
C LYS A 38 5.63 -0.25 -9.65
N GLN A 39 6.37 -0.79 -8.67
CA GLN A 39 7.51 -1.71 -8.87
C GLN A 39 7.12 -3.17 -9.16
N ALA A 40 6.37 -3.45 -10.24
CA ALA A 40 5.73 -4.75 -10.52
C ALA A 40 6.64 -5.98 -10.28
N LYS A 41 7.86 -5.98 -10.83
CA LYS A 41 8.80 -7.12 -10.75
C LYS A 41 9.42 -7.31 -9.35
N ASN A 42 9.46 -6.26 -8.53
CA ASN A 42 10.13 -6.24 -7.23
C ASN A 42 9.22 -5.73 -6.10
N THR A 43 7.90 -5.85 -6.26
CA THR A 43 6.90 -5.22 -5.39
C THR A 43 7.15 -5.56 -3.92
N THR A 44 7.42 -6.83 -3.59
CA THR A 44 7.74 -7.26 -2.22
C THR A 44 8.95 -6.52 -1.65
N LYS A 45 10.06 -6.48 -2.39
CA LYS A 45 11.30 -5.80 -1.95
C LYS A 45 11.08 -4.29 -1.79
N ALA A 46 10.26 -3.68 -2.65
CA ALA A 46 9.92 -2.27 -2.55
C ALA A 46 9.14 -1.97 -1.26
N TRP A 47 8.18 -2.82 -0.90
CA TRP A 47 7.47 -2.69 0.38
C TRP A 47 8.36 -2.95 1.60
N ASP A 48 9.29 -3.90 1.52
CA ASP A 48 10.28 -4.10 2.60
C ASP A 48 11.19 -2.88 2.77
N ALA A 49 11.58 -2.23 1.67
CA ALA A 49 12.36 -1.00 1.72
C ALA A 49 11.59 0.15 2.41
N VAL A 50 10.30 0.32 2.10
CA VAL A 50 9.42 1.28 2.80
C VAL A 50 9.36 0.96 4.30
N ALA A 51 9.14 -0.31 4.66
CA ALA A 51 9.08 -0.72 6.06
C ALA A 51 10.42 -0.47 6.79
N ASN A 52 11.55 -0.69 6.13
CA ASN A 52 12.87 -0.40 6.68
C ASN A 52 13.05 1.08 6.98
N LYS A 53 12.68 1.96 6.04
CA LYS A 53 12.76 3.42 6.23
C LYS A 53 11.86 3.90 7.37
N LEU A 54 10.62 3.44 7.43
CA LEU A 54 9.67 3.80 8.49
C LEU A 54 10.18 3.40 9.89
N ARG A 55 10.85 2.26 10.02
CA ARG A 55 11.46 1.85 11.29
C ARG A 55 12.61 2.75 11.75
N GLN A 56 13.18 3.55 10.86
CA GLN A 56 14.22 4.56 11.20
C GLN A 56 13.61 5.94 11.53
N VAL A 57 12.30 6.13 11.33
CA VAL A 57 11.63 7.40 11.64
C VAL A 57 11.45 7.50 13.15
N HIS A 58 11.99 8.56 13.75
CA HIS A 58 11.79 8.86 15.16
C HIS A 58 10.30 9.01 15.49
N GLY A 59 9.84 8.33 16.54
CA GLY A 59 8.44 8.36 16.97
C GLY A 59 7.51 7.39 16.22
N PHE A 60 8.00 6.65 15.21
CA PHE A 60 7.19 5.64 14.54
C PHE A 60 6.92 4.44 15.45
N GLY A 61 5.65 4.12 15.67
CA GLY A 61 5.22 3.22 16.74
C GLY A 61 5.38 1.72 16.45
N ARG A 62 5.72 1.34 15.21
CA ARG A 62 5.63 -0.05 14.71
C ARG A 62 7.00 -0.70 14.53
N ILE A 63 7.61 -1.12 15.64
CA ILE A 63 8.95 -1.74 15.68
C ILE A 63 9.02 -3.02 14.81
N GLY A 64 7.95 -3.83 14.80
CA GLY A 64 7.84 -5.07 14.02
C GLY A 64 7.22 -4.92 12.63
N LEU A 65 7.32 -3.74 12.02
CA LEU A 65 6.82 -3.49 10.66
C LEU A 65 7.65 -4.24 9.61
N ASP A 66 6.97 -4.93 8.71
CA ASP A 66 7.52 -5.58 7.52
C ASP A 66 6.75 -5.10 6.27
N GLY A 67 7.24 -5.40 5.07
CA GLY A 67 6.61 -4.95 3.83
C GLY A 67 5.18 -5.46 3.66
N LYS A 68 4.87 -6.65 4.18
CA LYS A 68 3.51 -7.22 4.15
C LYS A 68 2.54 -6.41 5.02
N LYS A 69 2.93 -6.03 6.22
CA LYS A 69 2.12 -5.18 7.12
C LYS A 69 1.96 -3.76 6.57
N ALA A 70 3.03 -3.20 5.99
CA ALA A 70 3.00 -1.86 5.37
C ALA A 70 2.03 -1.83 4.19
N SER A 71 2.18 -2.76 3.24
CA SER A 71 1.28 -2.87 2.08
C SER A 71 -0.17 -3.15 2.51
N SER A 72 -0.40 -4.07 3.45
CA SER A 72 -1.74 -4.35 3.96
C SER A 72 -2.41 -3.12 4.55
N ARG A 73 -1.69 -2.29 5.29
CA ARG A 73 -2.24 -1.05 5.85
C ARG A 73 -2.53 -0.03 4.77
N PHE A 74 -1.61 0.18 3.83
CA PHE A 74 -1.79 1.09 2.72
C PHE A 74 -3.08 0.77 1.93
N TYR A 75 -3.27 -0.49 1.52
CA TYR A 75 -4.47 -0.87 0.78
C TYR A 75 -5.76 -0.76 1.61
N GLN A 76 -5.68 -0.97 2.94
CA GLN A 76 -6.80 -0.70 3.82
C GLN A 76 -7.18 0.79 3.82
N LEU A 77 -6.19 1.69 3.89
CA LEU A 77 -6.41 3.14 3.85
C LEU A 77 -7.04 3.58 2.53
N LEU A 78 -6.53 3.11 1.39
CA LEU A 78 -7.15 3.39 0.09
C LEU A 78 -8.61 2.93 0.02
N ARG A 79 -8.89 1.71 0.51
CA ARG A 79 -10.26 1.16 0.50
C ARG A 79 -11.22 1.98 1.37
N VAL A 80 -10.78 2.39 2.55
CA VAL A 80 -11.60 3.23 3.44
C VAL A 80 -11.82 4.61 2.80
N HIS A 81 -10.78 5.19 2.20
CA HIS A 81 -10.87 6.50 1.56
C HIS A 81 -11.80 6.51 0.35
N ARG A 82 -11.79 5.47 -0.50
CA ARG A 82 -12.75 5.37 -1.61
C ARG A 82 -14.20 5.37 -1.14
N LYS A 83 -14.51 4.62 -0.07
CA LYS A 83 -15.85 4.63 0.51
C LYS A 83 -16.22 6.01 1.06
N PHE A 84 -15.23 6.71 1.64
CA PHE A 84 -15.40 8.08 2.10
C PHE A 84 -15.72 9.02 0.91
N GLN A 85 -14.94 8.98 -0.18
CA GLN A 85 -15.20 9.78 -1.38
C GLN A 85 -16.60 9.50 -1.97
N GLU A 86 -17.00 8.23 -2.06
CA GLU A 86 -18.33 7.83 -2.52
C GLU A 86 -19.42 8.45 -1.63
N THR A 87 -19.28 8.38 -0.31
CA THR A 87 -20.28 8.88 0.65
C THR A 87 -20.32 10.42 0.69
N SER A 88 -19.16 11.07 0.68
CA SER A 88 -19.02 12.53 0.72
C SER A 88 -19.51 13.22 -0.55
N LYS A 89 -19.43 12.55 -1.71
CA LYS A 89 -20.07 13.02 -2.96
C LYS A 89 -21.57 13.26 -2.80
N TYR A 90 -22.22 12.60 -1.85
CA TYR A 90 -23.65 12.75 -1.56
C TYR A 90 -23.99 13.66 -0.37
N LEU A 91 -23.00 14.21 0.36
CA LEU A 91 -23.19 14.93 1.63
C LEU A 91 -22.46 16.29 1.72
N SER A 92 -22.11 16.89 0.59
CA SER A 92 -21.36 18.16 0.49
C SER A 92 -21.92 19.27 1.40
N GLY A 93 -21.23 19.54 2.51
CA GLY A 93 -21.54 20.63 3.45
C GLY A 93 -20.77 20.61 4.78
N VAL A 94 -19.92 19.62 5.05
CA VAL A 94 -19.16 19.52 6.30
C VAL A 94 -17.72 20.00 6.09
N GLU A 95 -17.34 21.06 6.81
CA GLU A 95 -15.94 21.51 6.93
C GLU A 95 -15.10 20.42 7.60
N GLN A 96 -13.99 20.05 6.96
CA GLN A 96 -13.23 18.87 7.34
C GLN A 96 -11.78 19.24 7.68
N ASP A 97 -11.49 19.26 8.97
CA ASP A 97 -10.19 19.54 9.62
C ASP A 97 -9.12 18.44 9.35
N GLU A 98 -9.41 17.48 8.46
CA GLU A 98 -8.51 16.39 7.99
C GLU A 98 -7.99 16.62 6.56
N THR A 99 -8.00 17.88 6.08
CA THR A 99 -7.72 18.23 4.68
C THR A 99 -6.40 17.61 4.16
N GLY A 100 -5.35 17.57 4.99
CA GLY A 100 -4.04 17.07 4.58
C GLY A 100 -4.00 15.56 4.28
N LYS A 101 -4.55 14.72 5.16
CA LYS A 101 -4.55 13.24 4.95
C LYS A 101 -5.47 12.86 3.78
N ILE A 102 -6.58 13.57 3.63
CA ILE A 102 -7.56 13.37 2.56
C ILE A 102 -6.97 13.72 1.20
N MET A 103 -6.41 14.93 1.04
CA MET A 103 -5.76 15.35 -0.21
C MET A 103 -4.65 14.38 -0.61
N PHE A 104 -3.92 13.88 0.38
CA PHE A 104 -2.82 12.98 0.13
C PHE A 104 -3.27 11.57 -0.27
N LEU A 105 -4.38 11.10 0.32
CA LEU A 105 -5.03 9.86 -0.11
C LEU A 105 -5.67 10.01 -1.51
N ASP A 106 -6.18 11.19 -1.87
CA ASP A 106 -6.68 11.48 -3.21
C ASP A 106 -5.56 11.35 -4.26
N GLU A 107 -4.40 11.97 -4.00
CA GLU A 107 -3.21 11.89 -4.86
C GLU A 107 -2.73 10.43 -5.01
N LEU A 108 -2.60 9.71 -3.89
CA LEU A 108 -2.15 8.32 -3.88
C LEU A 108 -3.13 7.37 -4.59
N ILE A 109 -4.44 7.64 -4.54
CA ILE A 109 -5.43 6.90 -5.32
C ILE A 109 -5.20 7.10 -6.81
N GLN A 110 -5.02 8.35 -7.25
CA GLN A 110 -4.79 8.66 -8.67
C GLN A 110 -3.53 7.95 -9.19
N LEU A 111 -2.42 8.04 -8.45
CA LEU A 111 -1.16 7.38 -8.82
C LEU A 111 -1.28 5.85 -8.83
N PHE A 112 -2.08 5.29 -7.93
CA PHE A 112 -2.33 3.85 -7.88
C PHE A 112 -3.16 3.37 -9.06
N ASP A 113 -4.22 4.10 -9.43
CA ASP A 113 -5.11 3.75 -10.54
C ASP A 113 -4.36 3.84 -11.87
N GLU A 114 -3.60 4.92 -12.10
CA GLU A 114 -2.73 5.05 -13.27
C GLU A 114 -1.75 3.86 -13.39
N ALA A 115 -1.08 3.49 -12.30
CA ALA A 115 -0.16 2.36 -12.30
C ALA A 115 -0.84 1.01 -12.54
N SER A 116 -2.10 0.87 -12.10
CA SER A 116 -2.91 -0.32 -12.33
C SER A 116 -3.30 -0.43 -13.82
N ASP A 117 -3.73 0.67 -14.41
CA ASP A 117 -4.14 0.76 -15.81
C ASP A 117 -2.95 0.50 -16.76
N GLU A 118 -1.79 1.13 -16.49
CA GLU A 118 -0.54 0.87 -17.22
C GLU A 118 -0.17 -0.61 -17.18
N ARG A 119 -0.21 -1.22 -15.99
CA ARG A 119 0.10 -2.64 -15.83
C ARG A 119 -0.89 -3.54 -16.57
N GLN A 120 -2.17 -3.18 -16.60
CA GLN A 120 -3.18 -3.93 -17.34
C GLN A 120 -2.92 -3.83 -18.85
N ALA A 121 -2.57 -2.66 -19.36
CA ALA A 121 -2.22 -2.45 -20.76
C ALA A 121 -0.95 -3.24 -21.17
N GLU A 122 0.09 -3.23 -20.34
CA GLU A 122 1.30 -4.03 -20.56
C GLU A 122 1.03 -5.53 -20.61
N ARG A 123 0.14 -6.02 -19.74
CA ARG A 123 -0.27 -7.44 -19.74
C ARG A 123 -1.05 -7.80 -20.99
N ALA A 124 -1.98 -6.94 -21.40
CA ALA A 124 -2.78 -7.16 -22.62
C ALA A 124 -1.89 -7.20 -23.87
N THR A 125 -0.95 -6.27 -24.00
CA THR A 125 -0.01 -6.24 -25.13
C THR A 125 0.94 -7.44 -25.15
N THR A 126 1.41 -7.88 -23.97
CA THR A 126 2.26 -9.08 -23.87
C THR A 126 1.48 -10.35 -24.23
N ALA A 127 0.23 -10.47 -23.79
CA ALA A 127 -0.64 -11.58 -24.13
C ALA A 127 -0.93 -11.63 -25.64
N ALA A 128 -1.25 -10.49 -26.27
CA ALA A 128 -1.48 -10.40 -27.70
C ALA A 128 -0.24 -10.85 -28.52
N LYS A 129 0.95 -10.39 -28.13
CA LYS A 129 2.21 -10.81 -28.77
C LYS A 129 2.49 -12.31 -28.60
N ALA A 130 2.11 -12.90 -27.47
CA ALA A 130 2.24 -14.35 -27.26
C ALA A 130 1.28 -15.13 -28.18
N THR A 131 0.02 -14.69 -28.29
CA THR A 131 -0.96 -15.33 -29.18
C THR A 131 -0.57 -15.25 -30.65
N GLU A 132 -0.03 -14.11 -31.11
CA GLU A 132 0.47 -13.98 -32.48
C GLU A 132 1.64 -14.92 -32.76
N LYS A 133 2.58 -15.06 -31.81
CA LYS A 133 3.71 -15.99 -31.94
C LYS A 133 3.25 -17.45 -31.99
N GLU A 134 2.27 -17.83 -31.17
CA GLU A 134 1.70 -19.18 -31.19
C GLU A 134 0.97 -19.47 -32.50
N ALA A 135 0.18 -18.51 -33.01
CA ALA A 135 -0.49 -18.63 -34.30
C ALA A 135 0.51 -18.80 -35.46
N ALA A 136 1.58 -17.98 -35.48
CA ALA A 136 2.64 -18.09 -36.47
C ALA A 136 3.39 -19.44 -36.40
N ALA A 137 3.69 -19.92 -35.18
CA ALA A 137 4.34 -21.22 -34.99
C ALA A 137 3.44 -22.39 -35.40
N GLY A 138 2.13 -22.30 -35.15
CA GLY A 138 1.13 -23.27 -35.59
C GLY A 138 1.08 -23.38 -37.12
N TYR A 139 1.03 -22.24 -37.80
CA TYR A 139 1.04 -22.18 -39.27
C TYR A 139 2.28 -22.82 -39.88
N VAL A 140 3.48 -22.53 -39.35
CA VAL A 140 4.73 -23.14 -39.84
C VAL A 140 4.73 -24.66 -39.65
N ARG A 141 4.21 -25.16 -38.52
CA ARG A 141 4.11 -26.60 -38.25
C ARG A 141 3.17 -27.30 -39.24
N GLU A 142 2.05 -26.69 -39.56
CA GLU A 142 1.07 -27.23 -40.52
C GLU A 142 1.66 -27.29 -41.94
N GLN A 143 2.34 -26.23 -42.38
CA GLN A 143 3.01 -26.20 -43.70
C GLN A 143 4.11 -27.24 -43.84
N ALA A 144 4.80 -27.61 -42.75
CA ALA A 144 5.87 -28.63 -42.77
C ALA A 144 5.35 -30.08 -42.75
N MET A 145 4.05 -30.30 -42.56
CA MET A 145 3.41 -31.63 -42.54
C MET A 145 2.63 -31.96 -43.82
N MET A 146 2.56 -31.04 -44.79
CA MET A 146 2.05 -31.28 -46.16
C MET A 146 3.20 -31.63 -47.10
#